data_AF-A0A4R6WYG5-F1
#
_entry.id   AF-A0A4R6WYG5-F1
#
_cell.length_a   1.000
_cell.length_b   1.000
_cell.length_c   1.000
_cell.angle_alpha   90.00
_cell.angle_beta   90.00
_cell.angle_gamma   90.00
#
_symmetry.space_group_name_H-M   'P 1'
#
loop_
_entity.id
_entity.type
_entity.pdbx_description
1 polymer ?
#
loop_
_entity_poly.entity_id
_entity_poly.type
_entity_poly.pdbx_seq_one_letter_code
_entity_poly.pdbx_strand_id
1 'polypeptide(L)'
;MSIIPRPSYLVWHDDAWRAFSRKALIRALLAPQPPRETDLCIEHLRHKLIEYVEAASHVPETLLIPDVWLQSVTCDLGEPLPEALLGIAAQTHAGLALSYSELEQQLAYWQDSDNLLHVSVLANTYYLEIIELGFRSVISFRLARLSILQSRHKKLANSLRFHPYSESYVSQQHWQRQQRSYLYSIASFALLASLLGSVIWQGIPSAPEPFIWPWPAPQTSMINTGFSYLQTLPPTLRLERVEFHSHQVQLAVTGPEKALTLWLNHWPKNLPALEVVLNDEVMP
;
A
#
# COMPACT_ATOMS: atom_id res chain seq x y z
N MET A 1 37.72 -3.00 29.04
CA MET A 1 36.28 -2.85 29.34
C MET A 1 35.49 -3.08 28.06
N SER A 2 34.81 -4.22 27.91
CA SER A 2 33.90 -4.43 26.79
C SER A 2 32.62 -3.64 27.03
N ILE A 3 32.42 -2.56 26.27
CA ILE A 3 31.16 -1.81 26.28
C ILE A 3 30.10 -2.75 25.71
N ILE A 4 29.26 -3.32 26.58
CA ILE A 4 28.08 -4.06 26.14
C ILE A 4 27.15 -3.03 25.46
N PRO A 5 26.87 -3.16 24.15
CA PRO A 5 26.04 -2.19 23.46
C PRO A 5 24.64 -2.22 24.05
N ARG A 6 24.12 -1.04 24.43
CA ARG A 6 22.74 -0.91 24.94
C ARG A 6 21.76 -1.46 23.91
N PRO A 7 20.78 -2.29 24.31
CA PRO A 7 19.77 -2.77 23.41
C PRO A 7 18.88 -1.60 22.97
N SER A 8 18.57 -1.55 21.68
CA SER A 8 17.76 -0.46 21.07
C SER A 8 16.51 -0.99 20.37
N TYR A 9 16.39 -2.32 20.26
CA TYR A 9 15.31 -2.98 19.55
C TYR A 9 14.64 -4.00 20.47
N LEU A 10 13.32 -4.04 20.48
CA LEU A 10 12.53 -5.08 21.13
C LEU A 10 11.86 -5.94 20.05
N VAL A 11 11.94 -7.26 20.19
CA VAL A 11 11.42 -8.22 19.21
C VAL A 11 10.73 -9.36 19.94
N TRP A 12 9.61 -9.84 19.42
CA TRP A 12 9.01 -11.09 19.88
C TRP A 12 9.81 -12.28 19.35
N HIS A 13 10.35 -13.10 20.25
CA HIS A 13 11.21 -14.24 19.89
C HIS A 13 11.24 -15.29 21.00
N ASP A 14 11.01 -16.56 20.65
CA ASP A 14 10.89 -17.69 21.58
C ASP A 14 9.89 -17.40 22.72
N ASP A 15 8.65 -17.06 22.35
CA ASP A 15 7.53 -16.79 23.27
C ASP A 15 7.75 -15.68 24.30
N ALA A 16 8.63 -14.73 24.01
CA ALA A 16 8.88 -13.57 24.85
C ALA A 16 9.35 -12.33 24.08
N TRP A 17 9.10 -11.15 24.65
CA TRP A 17 9.73 -9.91 24.21
C TRP A 17 11.20 -9.89 24.64
N ARG A 18 12.10 -9.79 23.67
CA ARG A 18 13.55 -9.81 23.89
C ARG A 18 14.21 -8.56 23.34
N ALA A 19 15.09 -7.98 24.13
CA ALA A 19 15.83 -6.77 23.78
C ALA A 19 17.13 -7.11 23.04
N PHE A 20 17.35 -6.49 21.89
CA PHE A 20 18.51 -6.70 21.03
C PHE A 20 19.29 -5.40 20.82
N SER A 21 20.61 -5.53 20.83
CA SER A 21 21.48 -4.55 20.17
C SER A 21 21.36 -4.68 18.65
N ARG A 22 21.67 -3.62 17.90
CA ARG A 22 21.58 -3.64 16.43
C ARG A 22 22.30 -4.83 15.78
N LYS A 23 23.52 -5.15 16.24
CA LYS A 23 24.32 -6.26 15.69
C LYS A 23 23.67 -7.61 16.00
N ALA A 24 23.11 -7.78 17.19
CA ALA A 24 22.42 -9.01 17.58
C ALA A 24 21.11 -9.17 16.80
N LEU A 25 20.37 -8.08 16.60
CA LEU A 25 19.15 -8.07 15.79
C LEU A 25 19.41 -8.55 14.36
N ILE A 26 20.43 -8.00 13.68
CA ILE A 26 20.76 -8.41 12.30
C ILE A 26 21.07 -9.90 12.22
N ARG A 27 21.75 -10.47 13.23
CA ARG A 27 22.01 -11.91 13.27
C ARG A 27 20.73 -12.72 13.47
N ALA A 28 19.85 -12.26 14.37
CA ALA A 28 18.55 -12.90 14.61
C ALA A 28 17.67 -12.89 13.35
N LEU A 29 17.61 -11.78 12.62
CA LEU A 29 16.85 -11.67 11.36
C LEU A 29 17.38 -12.57 10.24
N LEU A 30 18.69 -12.84 10.23
CA LEU A 30 19.33 -13.74 9.26
C LEU A 30 19.22 -15.22 9.63
N ALA A 31 18.88 -15.54 10.87
CA ALA A 31 18.75 -16.93 11.31
C ALA A 31 17.50 -17.57 10.65
N PRO A 32 17.55 -18.87 10.33
CA PRO A 32 16.36 -19.62 9.95
C PRO A 32 15.40 -19.63 11.13
N GLN A 33 14.17 -19.15 10.93
CA GLN A 33 13.16 -19.16 11.98
C GLN A 33 12.53 -20.55 12.11
N PRO A 34 12.14 -20.94 13.34
CA PRO A 34 11.21 -22.05 13.51
C PRO A 34 9.90 -21.76 12.75
N PRO A 35 9.19 -22.80 12.26
CA PRO A 35 7.91 -22.62 11.60
C PRO A 35 6.88 -21.93 12.51
N ARG A 36 6.03 -21.12 11.87
CA ARG A 36 5.21 -20.02 12.40
C ARG A 36 4.53 -20.22 13.76
N GLU A 37 4.52 -19.12 14.50
CA GLU A 37 3.61 -18.76 15.58
C GLU A 37 2.17 -18.60 15.05
N THR A 38 1.47 -19.70 14.77
CA THR A 38 0.07 -19.65 14.27
C THR A 38 -0.99 -19.58 15.38
N ASP A 39 -0.59 -19.63 16.65
CA ASP A 39 -1.53 -19.64 17.79
C ASP A 39 -1.45 -18.38 18.68
N LEU A 40 -0.66 -17.37 18.29
CA LEU A 40 -0.49 -16.17 19.11
C LEU A 40 -1.65 -15.19 18.92
N CYS A 41 -2.44 -15.03 19.98
CA CYS A 41 -3.46 -13.99 20.06
C CYS A 41 -2.80 -12.61 20.21
N ILE A 42 -3.28 -11.63 19.43
CA ILE A 42 -2.83 -10.22 19.48
C ILE A 42 -2.85 -9.69 20.91
N GLU A 43 -3.95 -9.92 21.64
CA GLU A 43 -4.13 -9.45 23.02
C GLU A 43 -3.14 -10.12 24.00
N HIS A 44 -2.75 -11.37 23.75
CA HIS A 44 -1.74 -12.03 24.58
C HIS A 44 -0.37 -11.36 24.43
N LEU A 45 0.04 -11.10 23.18
CA LEU A 45 1.29 -10.39 22.87
C LEU A 45 1.31 -8.99 23.49
N ARG A 46 0.17 -8.30 23.42
CA ARG A 46 -0.04 -6.97 23.98
C ARG A 46 0.11 -6.99 25.49
N HIS A 47 -0.53 -7.94 26.17
CA HIS A 47 -0.39 -8.10 27.62
C HIS A 47 1.07 -8.35 28.02
N LYS A 48 1.76 -9.24 27.31
CA LYS A 48 3.19 -9.51 27.54
C LYS A 48 4.09 -8.31 27.26
N LEU A 49 3.71 -7.45 26.31
CA LEU A 49 4.46 -6.22 26.02
C LEU A 49 4.35 -5.25 27.20
N ILE A 50 3.14 -5.07 27.73
CA ILE A 50 2.89 -4.22 28.90
C ILE A 50 3.65 -4.76 30.12
N GLU A 51 3.55 -6.06 30.42
CA GLU A 51 4.32 -6.70 31.49
C GLU A 51 5.83 -6.43 31.35
N TYR A 52 6.38 -6.54 30.12
CA TYR A 52 7.79 -6.27 29.86
C TYR A 52 8.13 -4.80 30.15
N VAL A 53 7.32 -3.86 29.67
CA VAL A 53 7.55 -2.41 29.83
C VAL A 53 7.50 -2.01 31.30
N GLU A 54 6.54 -2.52 32.06
CA GLU A 54 6.39 -2.25 33.49
C GLU A 54 7.56 -2.81 34.33
N ALA A 55 8.09 -3.98 33.95
CA ALA A 55 9.22 -4.60 34.63
C ALA A 55 10.58 -4.03 34.21
N ALA A 56 10.67 -3.35 33.06
CA ALA A 56 11.93 -2.91 32.48
C ALA A 56 12.42 -1.59 33.10
N SER A 57 13.68 -1.58 33.55
CA SER A 57 14.37 -0.34 33.95
C SER A 57 14.71 0.56 32.75
N HIS A 58 14.73 -0.01 31.54
CA HIS A 58 14.95 0.71 30.29
C HIS A 58 14.19 0.04 29.15
N VAL A 59 13.28 0.79 28.53
CA VAL A 59 12.53 0.36 27.35
C VAL A 59 13.36 0.65 26.08
N PRO A 60 13.57 -0.35 25.19
CA PRO A 60 14.25 -0.11 23.92
C PRO A 60 13.51 0.91 23.05
N GLU A 61 14.23 1.71 22.27
CA GLU A 61 13.62 2.80 21.49
C GLU A 61 12.74 2.30 20.33
N THR A 62 13.02 1.12 19.79
CA THR A 62 12.33 0.61 18.60
C THR A 62 11.68 -0.74 18.85
N LEU A 63 10.40 -0.88 18.51
CA LEU A 63 9.67 -2.14 18.55
C LEU A 63 9.62 -2.76 17.15
N LEU A 64 9.98 -4.04 17.02
CA LEU A 64 9.66 -4.83 15.83
C LEU A 64 8.41 -5.65 16.13
N ILE A 65 7.33 -5.34 15.43
CA ILE A 65 6.05 -6.02 15.64
C ILE A 65 5.94 -7.28 14.77
N PRO A 66 5.36 -8.36 15.32
CA PRO A 66 5.14 -9.60 14.58
C PRO A 66 4.03 -9.43 13.54
N ASP A 67 4.08 -10.25 12.50
CA ASP A 67 3.15 -10.19 11.36
C ASP A 67 1.69 -10.45 11.77
N VAL A 68 1.44 -11.12 12.90
CA VAL A 68 0.08 -11.37 13.41
C VAL A 68 -0.68 -10.10 13.79
N TRP A 69 0.03 -8.98 14.04
CA TRP A 69 -0.59 -7.65 14.27
C TRP A 69 -0.84 -6.89 12.96
N LEU A 70 -0.44 -7.45 11.82
CA LEU A 70 -0.31 -6.72 10.57
C LEU A 70 -1.17 -7.31 9.47
N GLN A 71 -1.77 -6.42 8.68
CA GLN A 71 -2.23 -6.77 7.35
C GLN A 71 -1.08 -6.52 6.37
N SER A 72 -0.81 -7.48 5.48
CA SER A 72 0.33 -7.39 4.55
C SER A 72 -0.10 -7.65 3.13
N VAL A 73 0.40 -6.82 2.22
CA VAL A 73 0.15 -6.90 0.77
C VAL A 73 1.49 -6.94 0.06
N THR A 74 1.55 -7.65 -1.07
CA THR A 74 2.71 -7.62 -1.96
C THR A 74 2.19 -7.41 -3.37
N CYS A 75 2.72 -6.41 -4.05
CA CYS A 75 2.36 -6.08 -5.41
C CYS A 75 3.62 -6.05 -6.30
N ASP A 76 3.44 -6.46 -7.54
CA ASP A 76 4.45 -6.35 -8.58
C ASP A 76 4.29 -4.99 -9.27
N LEU A 77 5.33 -4.16 -9.21
CA LEU A 77 5.33 -2.84 -9.86
C LEU A 77 5.67 -2.92 -11.36
N GLY A 78 6.20 -4.05 -11.82
CA GLY A 78 6.71 -4.27 -13.19
C GLY A 78 8.02 -3.53 -13.49
N GLU A 79 8.17 -2.29 -13.01
CA GLU A 79 9.34 -1.45 -13.20
C GLU A 79 9.81 -0.77 -11.90
N PRO A 80 11.11 -0.42 -11.78
CA PRO A 80 11.62 0.27 -10.60
C PRO A 80 11.07 1.69 -10.52
N LEU A 81 10.32 1.98 -9.44
CA LEU A 81 9.84 3.32 -9.16
C LEU A 81 10.87 4.16 -8.41
N PRO A 82 10.90 5.49 -8.64
CA PRO A 82 11.64 6.41 -7.77
C PRO A 82 11.21 6.29 -6.31
N GLU A 83 12.17 6.39 -5.38
CA GLU A 83 11.91 6.26 -3.93
C GLU A 83 10.81 7.21 -3.43
N ALA A 84 10.71 8.42 -4.02
CA ALA A 84 9.68 9.40 -3.72
C ALA A 84 8.25 8.93 -4.04
N LEU A 85 8.07 8.02 -5.01
CA LEU A 85 6.78 7.48 -5.43
C LEU A 85 6.41 6.16 -4.74
N LEU A 86 7.39 5.47 -4.13
CA LEU A 86 7.14 4.21 -3.43
C LEU A 86 6.14 4.36 -2.28
N GLY A 87 6.21 5.47 -1.55
CA GLY A 87 5.24 5.78 -0.50
C GLY A 87 3.82 5.91 -1.03
N ILE A 88 3.66 6.54 -2.19
CA ILE A 88 2.36 6.70 -2.84
C ILE A 88 1.84 5.36 -3.36
N ALA A 89 2.68 4.60 -4.06
CA ALA A 89 2.31 3.27 -4.54
C ALA A 89 1.86 2.36 -3.38
N ALA A 90 2.59 2.40 -2.26
CA ALA A 90 2.24 1.63 -1.07
C ALA A 90 0.87 2.00 -0.50
N GLN A 91 0.55 3.30 -0.47
CA GLN A 91 -0.76 3.81 -0.07
C GLN A 91 -1.87 3.31 -1.00
N THR A 92 -1.69 3.43 -2.31
CA THR A 92 -2.68 2.99 -3.32
C THR A 92 -2.95 1.49 -3.23
N HIS A 93 -1.90 0.67 -3.13
CA HIS A 93 -2.08 -0.79 -3.05
C HIS A 93 -2.66 -1.25 -1.71
N ALA A 94 -2.32 -0.59 -0.59
CA ALA A 94 -2.96 -0.87 0.69
C ALA A 94 -4.46 -0.58 0.63
N GLY A 95 -4.87 0.56 0.06
CA GLY A 95 -6.28 0.94 -0.06
C GLY A 95 -7.11 0.06 -1.00
N LEU A 96 -6.47 -0.61 -1.98
CA LEU A 96 -7.16 -1.53 -2.90
C LEU A 96 -7.33 -2.94 -2.32
N ALA A 97 -6.36 -3.40 -1.53
CA ALA A 97 -6.30 -4.78 -1.05
C ALA A 97 -6.91 -4.99 0.35
N LEU A 98 -7.03 -3.92 1.15
CA LEU A 98 -7.48 -4.02 2.54
C LEU A 98 -8.89 -3.45 2.70
N SER A 99 -9.75 -4.19 3.39
CA SER A 99 -11.12 -3.76 3.68
C SER A 99 -11.10 -2.46 4.49
N TYR A 100 -11.83 -1.46 3.98
CA TYR A 100 -11.98 -0.07 4.47
C TYR A 100 -12.49 0.12 5.91
N SER A 101 -12.48 -0.90 6.78
CA SER A 101 -13.21 -0.87 8.05
C SER A 101 -12.48 -0.15 9.19
N GLU A 102 -11.24 0.30 9.02
CA GLU A 102 -10.49 0.99 10.08
C GLU A 102 -10.05 2.38 9.63
N LEU A 103 -10.66 3.38 10.26
CA LEU A 103 -10.65 4.80 9.85
C LEU A 103 -9.28 5.49 9.94
N GLU A 104 -8.27 4.85 10.53
CA GLU A 104 -6.91 5.39 10.62
C GLU A 104 -5.89 4.24 10.63
N GLN A 105 -4.94 4.27 9.71
CA GLN A 105 -3.93 3.22 9.54
C GLN A 105 -2.52 3.80 9.50
N GLN A 106 -1.54 2.97 9.82
CA GLN A 106 -0.13 3.27 9.68
C GLN A 106 0.47 2.32 8.66
N LEU A 107 1.33 2.83 7.77
CA LEU A 107 1.93 2.07 6.69
C LEU A 107 3.45 2.01 6.83
N ALA A 108 4.00 0.84 6.54
CA ALA A 108 5.43 0.64 6.30
C ALA A 108 5.60 -0.10 4.97
N TYR A 109 6.67 0.18 4.24
CA TYR A 109 6.90 -0.43 2.94
C TYR A 109 8.37 -0.67 2.61
N TRP A 110 8.60 -1.64 1.74
CA TRP A 110 9.92 -2.00 1.22
C TRP A 110 9.79 -2.48 -0.23
N GLN A 111 10.60 -1.93 -1.12
CA GLN A 111 10.76 -2.45 -2.48
C GLN A 111 11.96 -3.39 -2.53
N ASP A 112 11.72 -4.53 -3.13
CA ASP A 112 12.65 -5.64 -3.26
C ASP A 112 13.43 -5.57 -4.60
N SER A 113 14.42 -6.45 -4.81
CA SER A 113 15.27 -6.38 -6.03
C SER A 113 14.53 -6.74 -7.32
N ASP A 114 13.41 -7.43 -7.21
CA ASP A 114 12.57 -7.90 -8.32
C ASP A 114 11.41 -6.92 -8.58
N ASN A 115 11.50 -5.69 -8.05
CA ASN A 115 10.48 -4.65 -8.09
C ASN A 115 9.16 -5.01 -7.40
N LEU A 116 9.19 -5.98 -6.48
CA LEU A 116 8.04 -6.25 -5.63
C LEU A 116 7.97 -5.22 -4.51
N LEU A 117 6.82 -4.57 -4.38
CA LEU A 117 6.54 -3.67 -3.27
C LEU A 117 5.80 -4.44 -2.18
N HIS A 118 6.44 -4.57 -1.03
CA HIS A 118 5.86 -5.14 0.16
C HIS A 118 5.33 -4.03 1.05
N VAL A 119 4.05 -4.12 1.41
CA VAL A 119 3.36 -3.15 2.26
C VAL A 119 2.86 -3.86 3.51
N SER A 120 3.13 -3.29 4.68
CA SER A 120 2.56 -3.70 5.96
C SER A 120 1.71 -2.58 6.52
N VAL A 121 0.56 -2.96 7.06
CA VAL A 121 -0.47 -2.04 7.57
C VAL A 121 -0.78 -2.41 9.01
N LEU A 122 -0.72 -1.40 9.87
CA LEU A 122 -1.00 -1.49 11.30
C LEU A 122 -2.16 -0.56 11.64
N ALA A 123 -3.11 -1.04 12.44
CA ALA A 123 -4.19 -0.21 12.95
C ALA A 123 -3.62 0.95 13.79
N ASN A 124 -4.13 2.17 13.59
CA ASN A 124 -3.60 3.34 14.30
C ASN A 124 -3.76 3.23 15.82
N THR A 125 -4.82 2.56 16.29
CA THR A 125 -5.04 2.28 17.72
C THR A 125 -3.86 1.55 18.34
N TYR A 126 -3.44 0.43 17.75
CA TYR A 126 -2.27 -0.33 18.23
C TYR A 126 -0.97 0.48 18.12
N TYR A 127 -0.80 1.26 17.06
CA TYR A 127 0.38 2.12 16.91
C TYR A 127 0.47 3.16 18.03
N LEU A 128 -0.62 3.88 18.30
CA LEU A 128 -0.66 4.90 19.35
C LEU A 128 -0.39 4.30 20.73
N GLU A 129 -1.00 3.17 21.06
CA GLU A 129 -0.72 2.46 22.31
C GLU A 129 0.77 2.11 22.47
N ILE A 130 1.42 1.64 21.40
CA ILE A 130 2.86 1.36 21.41
C ILE A 130 3.67 2.64 21.67
N ILE A 131 3.31 3.76 21.05
CA ILE A 131 4.02 5.02 21.29
C ILE A 131 3.81 5.50 22.74
N GLU A 132 2.61 5.34 23.30
CA GLU A 132 2.30 5.65 24.70
C GLU A 132 3.10 4.81 25.69
N LEU A 133 3.40 3.55 25.35
CA LEU A 133 4.30 2.67 26.11
C LEU A 133 5.78 3.12 26.07
N GLY A 134 6.11 4.19 25.35
CA GLY A 134 7.43 4.83 25.36
C GLY A 134 8.33 4.44 24.18
N PHE A 135 7.83 3.68 23.21
CA PHE A 135 8.59 3.37 21.99
C PHE A 135 8.62 4.59 21.06
N ARG A 136 9.78 4.85 20.45
CA ARG A 136 10.00 5.98 19.52
C ARG A 136 9.75 5.61 18.06
N SER A 137 9.90 4.33 17.71
CA SER A 137 9.58 3.86 16.37
C SER A 137 9.09 2.42 16.36
N VAL A 138 8.21 2.12 15.41
CA VAL A 138 7.63 0.79 15.21
C VAL A 138 8.00 0.32 13.81
N ILE A 139 8.45 -0.92 13.69
CA ILE A 139 8.93 -1.52 12.44
C ILE A 139 8.27 -2.88 12.24
N SER A 140 7.87 -3.22 11.02
CA SER A 140 7.41 -4.57 10.68
C SER A 140 8.57 -5.58 10.73
N PHE A 141 8.43 -6.66 11.50
CA PHE A 141 9.45 -7.70 11.57
C PHE A 141 9.74 -8.31 10.19
N ARG A 142 8.71 -8.65 9.42
CA ARG A 142 8.86 -9.18 8.06
C ARG A 142 9.56 -8.22 7.12
N LEU A 143 9.18 -6.95 7.09
CA LEU A 143 9.83 -5.98 6.21
C LEU A 143 11.30 -5.77 6.60
N ALA A 144 11.60 -5.70 7.91
CA ALA A 144 12.98 -5.63 8.39
C ALA A 144 13.80 -6.85 7.95
N ARG A 145 13.22 -8.05 8.03
CA ARG A 145 13.87 -9.28 7.58
C ARG A 145 14.13 -9.29 6.08
N LEU A 146 13.12 -8.99 5.27
CA LEU A 146 13.23 -8.91 3.80
C LEU A 146 14.32 -7.91 3.40
N SER A 147 14.27 -6.71 3.98
CA SER A 147 15.27 -5.66 3.74
C SER A 147 16.69 -6.12 4.09
N ILE A 148 16.90 -6.79 5.23
CA ILE A 148 18.22 -7.29 5.63
C ILE A 148 18.72 -8.44 4.76
N LEU A 149 17.82 -9.32 4.30
CA LEU A 149 18.18 -10.44 3.41
C LEU A 149 18.61 -9.95 2.03
N GLN A 150 17.97 -8.90 1.51
CA GLN A 150 18.23 -8.38 0.17
C GLN A 150 19.26 -7.23 0.14
N SER A 151 19.48 -6.54 1.27
CA SER A 151 20.42 -5.42 1.34
C SER A 151 21.87 -5.91 1.47
N ARG A 152 22.71 -5.58 0.48
CA ARG A 152 24.17 -5.76 0.57
C ARG A 152 24.79 -5.07 1.79
N HIS A 153 24.20 -3.96 2.24
CA HIS A 153 24.72 -3.16 3.37
C HIS A 153 24.04 -3.48 4.71
N LYS A 154 23.02 -4.34 4.75
CA LYS A 154 22.28 -4.72 5.95
C LYS A 154 21.85 -3.50 6.79
N LYS A 155 21.29 -2.48 6.12
CA LYS A 155 20.77 -1.27 6.76
C LYS A 155 19.25 -1.33 6.84
N LEU A 156 18.69 -0.94 7.98
CA LEU A 156 17.25 -0.73 8.13
C LEU A 156 16.93 0.64 7.53
N ALA A 157 16.16 0.66 6.44
CA ALA A 157 15.71 1.89 5.79
C ALA A 157 14.61 2.59 6.61
N ASN A 158 14.48 3.90 6.44
CA ASN A 158 13.43 4.68 7.14
C ASN A 158 12.01 4.31 6.67
N SER A 159 11.85 3.81 5.44
CA SER A 159 10.57 3.34 4.89
C SER A 159 10.00 2.11 5.62
N LEU A 160 10.83 1.40 6.39
CA LEU A 160 10.43 0.25 7.21
C LEU A 160 9.69 0.66 8.48
N ARG A 161 9.78 1.93 8.87
CA ARG A 161 9.01 2.46 10.00
C ARG A 161 7.58 2.73 9.57
N PHE A 162 6.66 2.54 10.51
CA PHE A 162 5.26 2.90 10.31
C PHE A 162 5.09 4.42 10.31
N HIS A 163 4.36 4.92 9.31
CA HIS A 163 4.02 6.33 9.11
C HIS A 163 2.52 6.47 8.82
N PRO A 164 1.91 7.63 9.14
CA PRO A 164 0.48 7.80 9.01
C PRO A 164 0.02 7.63 7.56
N TYR A 165 -1.03 6.84 7.37
CA TYR A 165 -1.77 6.76 6.12
C TYR A 165 -2.59 8.03 5.95
N SER A 166 -2.23 8.87 4.97
CA SER A 166 -3.02 10.04 4.63
C SER A 166 -4.13 9.65 3.65
N GLU A 167 -5.32 9.32 4.17
CA GLU A 167 -6.52 9.32 3.34
C GLU A 167 -6.86 10.78 2.99
N SER A 168 -6.61 11.15 1.75
CA SER A 168 -7.31 12.23 1.09
C SER A 168 -8.79 11.90 0.92
N TYR A 169 -9.56 12.32 1.92
CA TYR A 169 -10.95 12.82 2.00
C TYR A 169 -11.99 12.72 0.85
N VAL A 170 -11.73 12.10 -0.30
CA VAL A 170 -12.73 11.95 -1.39
C VAL A 170 -13.54 10.65 -1.24
N SER A 171 -13.03 9.65 -0.53
CA SER A 171 -13.65 8.31 -0.42
C SER A 171 -14.84 8.24 0.55
N GLN A 172 -14.93 9.11 1.58
CA GLN A 172 -15.89 8.90 2.67
C GLN A 172 -17.30 9.49 2.42
N GLN A 173 -17.44 10.63 1.73
CA GLN A 173 -18.76 11.27 1.51
C GLN A 173 -19.52 10.76 0.27
N HIS A 174 -18.82 10.31 -0.78
CA HIS A 174 -19.46 9.84 -2.01
C HIS A 174 -19.97 8.40 -1.90
N TRP A 175 -19.28 7.55 -1.15
CA TRP A 175 -19.58 6.11 -1.11
C TRP A 175 -20.94 5.83 -0.43
N GLN A 176 -21.24 6.46 0.71
CA GLN A 176 -22.53 6.26 1.40
C GLN A 176 -23.74 6.81 0.60
N ARG A 177 -23.54 7.85 -0.23
CA ARG A 177 -24.60 8.39 -1.10
C ARG A 177 -24.77 7.55 -2.38
N GLN A 178 -23.68 7.03 -2.95
CA GLN A 178 -23.72 6.17 -4.12
C GLN A 178 -24.27 4.77 -3.83
N GLN A 179 -24.02 4.18 -2.65
CA GLN A 179 -24.49 2.83 -2.36
C GLN A 179 -26.02 2.73 -2.32
N ARG A 180 -26.71 3.75 -1.79
CA ARG A 180 -28.17 3.85 -1.87
C ARG A 180 -28.64 4.09 -3.30
N SER A 181 -27.95 4.95 -4.05
CA SER A 181 -28.24 5.20 -5.46
C SER A 181 -28.12 3.91 -6.30
N TYR A 182 -27.06 3.12 -6.13
CA TYR A 182 -26.85 1.87 -6.87
C TYR A 182 -27.89 0.81 -6.52
N LEU A 183 -28.33 0.70 -5.26
CA LEU A 183 -29.41 -0.22 -4.90
C LEU A 183 -30.74 0.19 -5.53
N TYR A 184 -31.05 1.49 -5.58
CA TYR A 184 -32.23 1.99 -6.30
C TYR A 184 -32.09 1.84 -7.82
N SER A 185 -30.90 2.04 -8.38
CA SER A 185 -30.60 1.84 -9.80
C SER A 185 -30.71 0.36 -10.19
N ILE A 186 -30.21 -0.57 -9.38
CA ILE A 186 -30.31 -2.02 -9.63
C ILE A 186 -31.76 -2.49 -9.49
N ALA A 187 -32.50 -2.01 -8.49
CA ALA A 187 -33.92 -2.35 -8.34
C ALA A 187 -34.78 -1.79 -9.50
N SER A 188 -34.48 -0.57 -9.97
CA SER A 188 -35.17 0.02 -11.12
C SER A 188 -34.77 -0.63 -12.46
N PHE A 189 -33.50 -1.04 -12.62
CA PHE A 189 -33.05 -1.80 -13.80
C PHE A 189 -33.65 -3.21 -13.84
N ALA A 190 -33.78 -3.89 -12.70
CA ALA A 190 -34.42 -5.20 -12.62
C ALA A 190 -35.92 -5.11 -12.97
N LEU A 191 -36.61 -4.06 -12.52
CA LEU A 191 -38.00 -3.80 -12.88
C LEU A 191 -38.16 -3.47 -14.37
N LEU A 192 -37.29 -2.63 -14.93
CA LEU A 192 -37.28 -2.29 -16.36
C LEU A 192 -36.92 -3.49 -17.26
N ALA A 193 -35.97 -4.31 -16.84
CA ALA A 193 -35.59 -5.55 -17.54
C ALA A 193 -36.72 -6.59 -17.49
N SER A 194 -37.49 -6.66 -16.40
CA SER A 194 -38.67 -7.55 -16.33
C SER A 194 -39.81 -7.09 -17.25
N LEU A 195 -39.97 -5.78 -17.44
CA LEU A 195 -40.93 -5.19 -18.37
C LEU A 195 -40.51 -5.40 -19.83
N LEU A 196 -39.24 -5.19 -20.17
CA LEU A 196 -38.70 -5.36 -21.52
C LEU A 196 -38.53 -6.83 -21.93
N GLY A 197 -38.27 -7.73 -20.98
CA GLY A 197 -38.17 -9.17 -21.22
C GLY A 197 -39.47 -9.84 -21.67
N SER A 198 -40.62 -9.15 -21.51
CA SER A 198 -41.94 -9.63 -21.95
C SER A 198 -42.26 -9.32 -23.43
N VAL A 199 -41.45 -8.49 -24.11
CA VAL A 199 -41.76 -7.98 -25.45
C VAL A 199 -40.77 -8.43 -26.53
N ILE A 200 -39.60 -8.96 -26.17
CA ILE A 200 -38.54 -9.25 -27.15
C ILE A 200 -38.10 -10.71 -27.04
N TRP A 201 -38.86 -11.60 -27.69
CA TRP A 201 -38.41 -12.96 -28.00
C TRP A 201 -38.53 -13.21 -29.50
N GLN A 202 -37.75 -12.47 -30.31
CA GLN A 202 -37.44 -12.86 -31.69
C GLN A 202 -36.03 -12.39 -32.06
N GLY A 203 -35.21 -13.36 -32.49
CA GLY A 203 -33.93 -13.13 -33.16
C GLY A 203 -32.71 -13.43 -32.30
N ILE A 204 -32.20 -14.66 -32.38
CA ILE A 204 -30.83 -14.99 -31.96
C ILE A 204 -29.91 -14.44 -33.06
N PRO A 205 -29.07 -13.42 -32.83
CA PRO A 205 -28.01 -13.11 -33.77
C PRO A 205 -26.93 -14.16 -33.63
N SER A 206 -26.40 -14.61 -34.77
CA SER A 206 -25.20 -15.42 -34.88
C SER A 206 -24.04 -14.82 -34.07
N ALA A 207 -23.20 -15.71 -33.53
CA ALA A 207 -22.09 -15.38 -32.64
C ALA A 207 -21.31 -14.16 -33.16
N PRO A 208 -21.04 -13.16 -32.29
CA PRO A 208 -20.24 -12.02 -32.70
C PRO A 208 -18.86 -12.52 -33.12
N GLU A 209 -18.39 -12.09 -34.30
CA GLU A 209 -17.00 -12.30 -34.69
C GLU A 209 -16.10 -11.75 -33.57
N PRO A 210 -14.99 -12.43 -33.25
CA PRO A 210 -14.06 -11.94 -32.24
C PRO A 210 -13.61 -10.54 -32.63
N PHE A 211 -13.80 -9.60 -31.72
CA PHE A 211 -13.40 -8.22 -31.91
C PHE A 211 -11.87 -8.15 -32.08
N ILE A 212 -11.42 -7.74 -33.27
CA ILE A 212 -10.02 -7.49 -33.57
C ILE A 212 -9.78 -5.99 -33.42
N TRP A 213 -8.93 -5.62 -32.47
CA TRP A 213 -8.63 -4.22 -32.15
C TRP A 213 -7.96 -3.53 -33.35
N PRO A 214 -8.39 -2.32 -33.78
CA PRO A 214 -8.03 -1.75 -35.08
C PRO A 214 -6.65 -1.06 -35.12
N TRP A 215 -5.85 -1.18 -34.07
CA TRP A 215 -4.54 -0.52 -34.02
C TRP A 215 -3.45 -1.40 -34.63
N PRO A 216 -2.51 -0.83 -35.41
CA PRO A 216 -1.28 -1.54 -35.70
C PRO A 216 -0.62 -1.88 -34.36
N ALA A 217 0.05 -3.02 -34.24
CA ALA A 217 0.85 -3.30 -33.05
C ALA A 217 2.13 -2.44 -33.10
N PRO A 218 2.24 -1.38 -32.27
CA PRO A 218 3.51 -1.12 -31.62
C PRO A 218 3.36 -0.78 -30.12
N GLN A 219 4.43 -1.07 -29.36
CA GLN A 219 4.76 -0.48 -28.05
C GLN A 219 3.90 -0.89 -26.83
N THR A 220 3.60 -2.19 -26.69
CA THR A 220 3.11 -2.76 -25.41
C THR A 220 3.98 -2.37 -24.21
N SER A 221 5.30 -2.25 -24.37
CA SER A 221 6.19 -1.81 -23.30
C SER A 221 5.90 -0.38 -22.84
N MET A 222 5.77 0.59 -23.75
CA MET A 222 5.53 2.00 -23.40
C MET A 222 4.18 2.21 -22.72
N ILE A 223 3.15 1.49 -23.21
CA ILE A 223 1.81 1.50 -22.62
C ILE A 223 1.84 0.86 -21.23
N ASN A 224 2.53 -0.26 -21.06
CA ASN A 224 2.68 -0.91 -19.75
C ASN A 224 3.47 -0.04 -18.76
N THR A 225 4.59 0.57 -19.17
CA THR A 225 5.35 1.55 -18.38
C THR A 225 4.44 2.71 -17.98
N GLY A 226 3.66 3.28 -18.91
CA GLY A 226 2.70 4.33 -18.63
C GLY A 226 1.63 3.92 -17.62
N PHE A 227 1.06 2.73 -17.76
CA PHE A 227 0.09 2.18 -16.80
C PHE A 227 0.71 1.92 -15.42
N SER A 228 1.91 1.37 -15.33
CA SER A 228 2.63 1.18 -14.06
C SER A 228 2.84 2.52 -13.36
N TYR A 229 3.19 3.58 -14.07
CA TYR A 229 3.29 4.92 -13.49
C TYR A 229 1.94 5.52 -13.10
N LEU A 230 0.87 5.28 -13.85
CA LEU A 230 -0.48 5.70 -13.46
C LEU A 230 -0.98 4.97 -12.19
N GLN A 231 -0.55 3.74 -11.95
CA GLN A 231 -0.84 3.02 -10.69
C GLN A 231 -0.19 3.70 -9.46
N THR A 232 0.78 4.59 -9.68
CA THR A 232 1.43 5.40 -8.64
C THR A 232 0.81 6.79 -8.48
N LEU A 233 -0.34 7.06 -9.13
CA LEU A 233 -1.07 8.28 -8.85
C LEU A 233 -1.41 8.34 -7.34
N PRO A 234 -1.16 9.49 -6.68
CA PRO A 234 -1.58 9.71 -5.32
C PRO A 234 -3.02 9.27 -5.11
N PRO A 235 -3.34 8.53 -4.03
CA PRO A 235 -4.73 8.19 -3.71
C PRO A 235 -5.61 9.45 -3.51
N THR A 236 -4.95 10.61 -3.38
CA THR A 236 -5.57 11.94 -3.32
C THR A 236 -6.09 12.47 -4.62
N LEU A 237 -5.68 11.88 -5.74
CA LEU A 237 -6.11 12.26 -7.06
C LEU A 237 -7.05 11.18 -7.60
N ARG A 238 -8.27 11.59 -7.93
CA ARG A 238 -9.21 10.75 -8.66
C ARG A 238 -8.88 10.83 -10.14
N LEU A 239 -8.52 9.70 -10.73
CA LEU A 239 -8.37 9.56 -12.17
C LEU A 239 -9.74 9.59 -12.84
N GLU A 240 -9.98 10.57 -13.71
CA GLU A 240 -11.24 10.72 -14.46
C GLU A 240 -11.12 10.20 -15.89
N ARG A 241 -9.98 10.46 -16.54
CA ARG A 241 -9.73 10.04 -17.92
C ARG A 241 -8.24 9.84 -18.14
N VAL A 242 -7.89 8.83 -18.93
CA VAL A 242 -6.55 8.61 -19.46
C VAL A 242 -6.66 8.28 -20.93
N GLU A 243 -5.94 9.02 -21.76
CA GLU A 243 -5.81 8.71 -23.18
C GLU A 243 -4.34 8.66 -23.57
N PHE A 244 -3.94 7.53 -24.14
CA PHE A 244 -2.60 7.34 -24.69
C PHE A 244 -2.64 7.66 -26.18
N HIS A 245 -1.94 8.72 -26.57
CA HIS A 245 -1.65 9.08 -27.95
C HIS A 245 -0.18 8.80 -28.26
N SER A 246 0.18 8.69 -29.54
CA SER A 246 1.54 8.36 -29.98
C SER A 246 2.61 9.37 -29.53
N HIS A 247 2.21 10.61 -29.26
CA HIS A 247 3.10 11.71 -28.88
C HIS A 247 2.74 12.36 -27.54
N GLN A 248 1.66 11.92 -26.91
CA GLN A 248 1.08 12.60 -25.76
C GLN A 248 0.25 11.65 -24.91
N VAL A 249 0.27 11.82 -23.59
CA VAL A 249 -0.67 11.17 -22.67
C VAL A 249 -1.55 12.25 -22.08
N GLN A 250 -2.85 12.14 -22.29
CA GLN A 250 -3.83 13.06 -21.70
C GLN A 250 -4.37 12.45 -20.41
N LEU A 251 -4.26 13.21 -19.33
CA LEU A 251 -4.64 12.80 -17.98
C LEU A 251 -5.66 13.80 -17.42
N ALA A 252 -6.88 13.37 -17.16
CA ALA A 252 -7.82 14.16 -16.37
C ALA A 252 -7.88 13.59 -14.95
N VAL A 253 -7.63 14.45 -13.96
CA VAL A 253 -7.56 14.09 -12.55
C VAL A 253 -8.25 15.16 -11.69
N THR A 254 -8.90 14.73 -10.62
CA THR A 254 -9.58 15.62 -9.67
C THR A 254 -8.97 15.43 -8.29
N GLY A 255 -8.51 16.51 -7.65
CA GLY A 255 -7.89 16.45 -6.33
C GLY A 255 -6.95 17.61 -6.00
N PRO A 256 -6.09 17.48 -4.96
CA PRO A 256 -5.22 18.56 -4.52
C PRO A 256 -3.99 18.73 -5.43
N GLU A 257 -3.82 19.94 -5.97
CA GLU A 257 -2.74 20.30 -6.90
C GLU A 257 -1.35 19.87 -6.40
N LYS A 258 -1.04 20.10 -5.12
CA LYS A 258 0.27 19.76 -4.52
C LYS A 258 0.66 18.28 -4.68
N ALA A 259 -0.32 17.37 -4.59
CA ALA A 259 -0.07 15.95 -4.74
C ALA A 259 0.20 15.59 -6.21
N LEU A 260 -0.53 16.23 -7.12
CA LEU A 260 -0.31 16.10 -8.56
C LEU A 260 1.05 16.65 -8.97
N THR A 261 1.45 17.83 -8.50
CA THR A 261 2.75 18.42 -8.83
C THR A 261 3.91 17.50 -8.46
N LEU A 262 3.86 16.84 -7.30
CA LEU A 262 4.90 15.90 -6.88
C LEU A 262 4.99 14.71 -7.84
N TRP A 263 3.86 14.15 -8.25
CA TRP A 263 3.79 13.05 -9.21
C TRP A 263 4.26 13.47 -10.61
N LEU A 264 3.80 14.62 -11.10
CA LEU A 264 4.17 15.18 -12.41
C LEU A 264 5.67 15.44 -12.54
N ASN A 265 6.31 15.94 -11.49
CA ASN A 265 7.75 16.19 -11.47
C ASN A 265 8.58 14.91 -11.65
N HIS A 266 7.98 13.74 -11.46
CA HIS A 266 8.62 12.43 -11.62
C HIS A 266 8.09 11.65 -12.83
N TRP A 267 7.33 12.30 -13.73
CA TRP A 267 6.91 11.67 -14.98
C TRP A 267 8.14 11.25 -15.81
N PRO A 268 8.20 10.00 -16.29
CA PRO A 268 9.37 9.50 -17.01
C PRO A 268 9.62 10.27 -18.31
N LYS A 269 10.87 10.71 -18.51
CA LYS A 269 11.27 11.45 -19.72
C LYS A 269 11.21 10.62 -21.01
N ASN A 270 11.20 9.29 -20.88
CA ASN A 270 11.07 8.32 -21.97
C ASN A 270 9.61 8.04 -22.35
N LEU A 271 8.64 8.53 -21.58
CA LEU A 271 7.22 8.48 -21.93
C LEU A 271 6.81 9.73 -22.72
N PRO A 272 5.68 9.68 -23.47
CA PRO A 272 5.19 10.84 -24.21
C PRO A 272 4.86 11.99 -23.27
N ALA A 273 4.82 13.21 -23.80
CA ALA A 273 4.52 14.40 -23.01
C ALA A 273 3.15 14.27 -22.33
N LEU A 274 3.05 14.69 -21.08
CA LEU A 274 1.82 14.58 -20.30
C LEU A 274 1.05 15.90 -20.38
N GLU A 275 -0.22 15.85 -20.80
CA GLU A 275 -1.16 16.98 -20.69
C GLU A 275 -2.15 16.66 -19.59
N VAL A 276 -2.27 17.55 -18.62
CA VAL A 276 -3.06 17.32 -17.42
C VAL A 276 -4.19 18.31 -17.31
N VAL A 277 -5.39 17.78 -17.12
CA VAL A 277 -6.56 18.55 -16.70
C VAL A 277 -6.77 18.25 -15.22
N LEU A 278 -6.53 19.23 -14.35
CA LEU A 278 -6.78 19.15 -12.91
C LEU A 278 -8.08 19.89 -12.57
N ASN A 279 -9.07 19.21 -11.99
CA ASN A 279 -10.33 19.83 -11.57
C ASN A 279 -11.01 20.65 -12.70
N ASP A 280 -11.05 20.07 -13.92
CA ASP A 280 -11.54 20.71 -15.16
C ASP A 280 -10.71 21.90 -15.69
N GLU A 281 -9.54 22.18 -15.10
CA GLU A 281 -8.62 23.23 -15.57
C GLU A 281 -7.35 22.61 -16.18
N VAL A 282 -6.95 23.09 -17.37
CA VAL A 282 -5.70 22.65 -18.01
C VAL A 282 -4.51 23.19 -17.22
N MET A 283 -3.67 22.30 -16.70
CA MET A 283 -2.45 22.68 -16.02
C MET A 283 -1.37 23.07 -17.03
N PRO A 284 -0.59 24.14 -16.76
CA PRO A 284 0.52 24.57 -17.60
C PRO A 284 1.75 23.65 -17.51
#